data_AF-A0A075FUD8-F1
#
_entry.id   AF-A0A075FUD8-F1
#
_cell.length_a   1.000
_cell.length_b   1.000
_cell.length_c   1.000
_cell.angle_alpha   90.00
_cell.angle_beta   90.00
_cell.angle_gamma   90.00
#
_symmetry.space_group_name_H-M   'P 1'
#
loop_
_entity.id
_entity.type
_entity.pdbx_description
1 polymer ?
#
loop_
_entity_poly.entity_id
_entity_poly.type
_entity_poly.pdbx_seq_one_letter_code
_entity_poly.pdbx_strand_id
1 'polypeptide(L)'
;MSEQYENLVRILGNDIHGELNMLIGLRQIKGIGYMFANSMLQVLKINPHQKVGNLTTEQISSIEKIIQDPKAANFPIWFLNRRQDIETGEDMHLVTSDIAFNIRNDVEREKTLFSWRGYRHMYGLKVRGQRTRCTGRKGGAVGVAKGGKVLPKGGAGAPAGGGAVVEGTPAVDGAAPAADAKAAPAADAKAAPAAEKKE
;
A
#
# COMPACT_ATOMS: atom_id res chain seq x y z
N MET A 1 17.23 29.89 -11.71
CA MET A 1 17.05 29.74 -10.24
C MET A 1 17.26 28.28 -9.91
N SER A 2 17.79 27.95 -8.74
CA SER A 2 17.95 26.55 -8.32
C SER A 2 16.58 25.91 -8.11
N GLU A 3 16.29 24.82 -8.80
CA GLU A 3 15.12 23.98 -8.52
C GLU A 3 15.29 23.39 -7.12
N GLN A 4 14.45 23.82 -6.18
CA GLN A 4 14.41 23.24 -4.84
C GLN A 4 13.72 21.89 -4.94
N TYR A 5 14.47 20.82 -4.69
CA TYR A 5 13.97 19.45 -4.71
C TYR A 5 13.83 18.92 -3.28
N GLU A 6 12.61 18.62 -2.87
CA GLU A 6 12.31 18.00 -1.58
C GLU A 6 12.17 16.48 -1.71
N ASN A 7 13.03 15.72 -1.01
CA ASN A 7 12.99 14.26 -0.99
C ASN A 7 11.71 13.70 -0.34
N LEU A 8 11.08 14.48 0.55
CA LEU A 8 9.88 14.12 1.28
C LEU A 8 8.96 15.33 1.39
N VAL A 9 7.76 15.23 0.84
CA VAL A 9 6.74 16.29 0.86
C VAL A 9 5.56 15.80 1.67
N ARG A 10 5.12 16.58 2.67
CA ARG A 10 3.93 16.26 3.47
C ARG A 10 2.70 16.96 2.90
N ILE A 11 1.64 16.20 2.64
CA ILE A 11 0.34 16.71 2.14
C ILE A 11 -0.77 16.07 2.97
N LEU A 12 -1.63 16.89 3.59
CA LEU A 12 -2.74 16.47 4.47
C LEU A 12 -2.33 15.46 5.56
N GLY A 13 -1.16 15.69 6.16
CA GLY A 13 -0.63 14.84 7.23
C GLY A 13 -0.05 13.50 6.77
N ASN A 14 0.00 13.23 5.46
CA ASN A 14 0.64 12.06 4.88
C ASN A 14 1.98 12.43 4.23
N ASP A 15 3.01 11.61 4.44
CA ASP A 15 4.34 11.81 3.86
C ASP A 15 4.45 11.12 2.48
N ILE A 16 4.90 11.87 1.48
CA ILE A 16 5.02 11.41 0.09
C ILE A 16 6.49 11.57 -0.36
N HIS A 17 7.06 10.51 -0.92
CA HIS A 17 8.42 10.54 -1.46
C HIS A 17 8.51 11.38 -2.75
N GLY A 18 9.45 12.31 -2.78
CA GLY A 18 9.63 13.28 -3.88
C GLY A 18 9.93 12.65 -5.25
N GLU A 19 10.55 11.47 -5.25
CA GLU A 19 10.92 10.70 -6.45
C GLU A 19 9.71 10.18 -7.24
N LEU A 20 8.54 10.12 -6.61
CA LEU A 20 7.32 9.63 -7.24
C LEU A 20 6.75 10.67 -8.21
N ASN A 21 6.07 10.17 -9.26
CA ASN A 21 5.34 11.04 -10.17
C ASN A 21 4.07 11.56 -9.46
N MET A 22 3.65 12.80 -9.74
CA MET A 22 2.50 13.48 -9.11
C MET A 22 1.24 12.59 -8.99
N LEU A 23 0.83 11.94 -10.08
CA LEU A 23 -0.34 11.03 -10.12
C LEU A 23 -0.25 9.82 -9.17
N ILE A 24 0.98 9.37 -8.86
CA ILE A 24 1.23 8.21 -8.00
C ILE A 24 1.37 8.65 -6.55
N GLY A 25 2.11 9.74 -6.29
CA GLY A 25 2.28 10.31 -4.95
C GLY A 25 0.95 10.71 -4.31
N LEU A 26 0.12 11.48 -5.03
CA LEU A 26 -1.19 11.91 -4.53
C LEU A 26 -2.15 10.75 -4.21
N ARG A 27 -2.00 9.59 -4.88
CA ARG A 27 -2.81 8.39 -4.60
C ARG A 27 -2.47 7.73 -3.26
N GLN A 28 -1.31 8.05 -2.65
CA GLN A 28 -0.97 7.57 -1.31
C GLN A 28 -1.92 8.14 -0.25
N ILE A 29 -2.49 9.33 -0.49
CA ILE A 29 -3.50 9.95 0.37
C ILE A 29 -4.81 9.17 0.26
N LYS A 30 -5.25 8.55 1.35
CA LYS A 30 -6.50 7.80 1.41
C LYS A 30 -7.67 8.74 1.07
N GLY A 31 -8.44 8.40 0.04
CA GLY A 31 -9.55 9.22 -0.47
C GLY A 31 -9.33 9.68 -1.91
N ILE A 32 -8.08 9.89 -2.28
CA ILE A 32 -7.69 10.36 -3.60
C ILE A 32 -7.45 9.18 -4.54
N GLY A 33 -8.33 9.02 -5.53
CA GLY A 33 -8.17 8.08 -6.63
C GLY A 33 -7.35 8.66 -7.78
N TYR A 34 -6.99 7.82 -8.75
CA TYR A 34 -6.30 8.26 -9.98
C TYR A 34 -7.09 9.35 -10.73
N MET A 35 -8.40 9.17 -10.88
CA MET A 35 -9.25 10.15 -11.56
C MET A 35 -9.27 11.49 -10.81
N PHE A 36 -9.44 11.47 -9.48
CA PHE A 36 -9.49 12.67 -8.63
C PHE A 36 -8.16 13.44 -8.66
N ALA A 37 -7.04 12.74 -8.55
CA ALA A 37 -5.71 13.34 -8.69
C ALA A 37 -5.52 13.97 -10.08
N ASN A 38 -5.87 13.26 -11.16
CA ASN A 38 -5.73 13.76 -12.52
C ASN A 38 -6.57 15.03 -12.75
N SER A 39 -7.84 15.02 -12.36
CA SER A 39 -8.73 16.18 -12.52
C SER A 39 -8.30 17.38 -11.66
N MET A 40 -7.82 17.15 -10.43
CA MET A 40 -7.28 18.22 -9.58
C MET A 40 -6.04 18.85 -10.20
N LEU A 41 -5.11 18.05 -10.73
CA LEU A 41 -3.92 18.54 -11.42
C LEU A 41 -4.26 19.30 -12.71
N GLN A 42 -5.30 18.88 -13.43
CA GLN A 42 -5.81 19.61 -14.61
C GLN A 42 -6.41 20.96 -14.23
N VAL A 43 -7.21 21.04 -13.16
CA VAL A 43 -7.76 22.31 -12.63
C VAL A 43 -6.64 23.26 -12.21
N LEU A 44 -5.62 22.75 -11.51
CA LEU A 44 -4.43 23.52 -11.10
C LEU A 44 -3.41 23.78 -12.22
N LYS A 45 -3.59 23.15 -13.39
CA LYS A 45 -2.65 23.18 -14.54
C LYS A 45 -1.22 22.71 -14.17
N ILE A 46 -1.09 21.82 -13.20
CA ILE A 46 0.19 21.20 -12.80
C ILE A 46 0.43 19.95 -13.66
N ASN A 47 1.66 19.74 -14.11
CA ASN A 47 1.99 18.60 -14.97
C ASN A 47 1.86 17.26 -14.21
N PRO A 48 0.99 16.31 -14.64
CA PRO A 48 0.78 15.04 -13.95
C PRO A 48 1.98 14.08 -13.94
N HIS A 49 2.97 14.33 -14.80
CA HIS A 49 4.20 13.53 -14.93
C HIS A 49 5.41 14.14 -14.21
N GLN A 50 5.27 15.33 -13.61
CA GLN A 50 6.29 15.96 -12.78
C GLN A 50 6.57 15.11 -11.53
N LYS A 51 7.74 15.32 -10.91
CA LYS A 51 8.11 14.74 -9.62
C LYS A 51 7.49 15.52 -8.47
N VAL A 52 7.02 14.82 -7.43
CA VAL A 52 6.42 15.44 -6.25
C VAL A 52 7.41 16.38 -5.55
N GLY A 53 8.70 16.04 -5.54
CA GLY A 53 9.74 16.86 -4.93
C GLY A 53 9.99 18.22 -5.61
N ASN A 54 9.45 18.44 -6.82
CA ASN A 54 9.55 19.72 -7.55
C ASN A 54 8.34 20.65 -7.30
N LEU A 55 7.49 20.36 -6.30
CA LEU A 55 6.34 21.20 -5.96
C LEU A 55 6.75 22.45 -5.19
N THR A 56 6.09 23.58 -5.47
CA THR A 56 6.19 24.75 -4.60
C THR A 56 5.24 24.65 -3.41
N THR A 57 5.57 25.32 -2.30
CA THR A 57 4.71 25.42 -1.11
C THR A 57 3.33 26.02 -1.40
N GLU A 58 3.26 26.94 -2.38
CA GLU A 58 2.00 27.50 -2.90
C GLU A 58 1.15 26.47 -3.65
N GLN A 59 1.79 25.62 -4.46
CA GLN A 59 1.12 24.52 -5.17
C GLN A 59 0.60 23.47 -4.18
N ILE A 60 1.39 23.11 -3.17
CA ILE A 60 0.98 22.21 -2.08
C ILE A 60 -0.24 22.79 -1.36
N SER A 61 -0.16 24.05 -0.93
CA SER A 61 -1.28 24.76 -0.28
C SER A 61 -2.54 24.82 -1.14
N SER A 62 -2.39 24.91 -2.47
CA SER A 62 -3.50 24.92 -3.43
C SER A 62 -4.11 23.53 -3.63
N ILE A 63 -3.28 22.49 -3.66
CA ILE A 63 -3.70 21.08 -3.66
C ILE A 63 -4.52 20.78 -2.41
N GLU A 64 -4.03 21.15 -1.22
CA GLU A 64 -4.73 20.91 0.05
C GLU A 64 -6.10 21.58 0.11
N LYS A 65 -6.21 22.85 -0.32
CA LYS A 65 -7.48 23.58 -0.40
C LYS A 65 -8.51 22.89 -1.31
N ILE A 66 -8.10 22.40 -2.47
CA ILE A 66 -9.00 21.70 -3.40
C ILE A 66 -9.46 20.34 -2.84
N ILE A 67 -8.60 19.66 -2.08
CA ILE A 67 -8.96 18.37 -1.47
C ILE A 67 -9.94 18.57 -0.30
N GLN A 68 -9.77 19.64 0.49
CA GLN A 68 -10.70 20.00 1.57
C GLN A 68 -12.05 20.46 1.01
N ASP A 69 -12.05 21.42 0.07
CA ASP A 69 -13.25 22.02 -0.52
C ASP A 69 -13.35 21.82 -2.04
N PRO A 70 -13.60 20.59 -2.53
CA PRO A 70 -13.75 20.34 -3.97
C PRO A 70 -14.96 21.06 -4.59
N LYS A 71 -15.96 21.43 -3.78
CA LYS A 71 -17.09 22.29 -4.23
C LYS A 71 -16.58 23.63 -4.80
N ALA A 72 -15.59 24.25 -4.14
CA ALA A 72 -15.03 25.53 -4.56
C ALA A 72 -14.23 25.43 -5.87
N ALA A 73 -13.63 24.27 -6.14
CA ALA A 73 -12.95 23.95 -7.39
C ALA A 73 -13.89 23.47 -8.52
N ASN A 74 -15.21 23.67 -8.36
CA ASN A 74 -16.24 23.33 -9.33
C ASN A 74 -16.31 21.83 -9.69
N PHE A 75 -15.96 20.94 -8.74
CA PHE A 75 -16.18 19.50 -8.92
C PHE A 75 -17.68 19.16 -8.84
N PRO A 76 -18.20 18.36 -9.78
CA PRO A 76 -19.61 18.00 -9.76
C PRO A 76 -19.91 17.02 -8.62
N ILE A 77 -21.10 17.13 -8.03
CA ILE A 77 -21.53 16.38 -6.83
C ILE A 77 -21.30 14.87 -6.98
N TRP A 78 -21.56 14.30 -8.15
CA TRP A 78 -21.40 12.86 -8.43
C TRP A 78 -19.94 12.35 -8.33
N PHE A 79 -18.96 13.24 -8.30
CA PHE A 79 -17.54 12.93 -8.16
C PHE A 79 -17.07 12.85 -6.69
N LEU A 80 -17.93 13.26 -5.74
CA LEU A 80 -17.59 13.29 -4.31
C LEU A 80 -17.81 11.93 -3.64
N ASN A 81 -16.96 11.61 -2.65
CA ASN A 81 -16.92 10.30 -2.00
C ASN A 81 -18.10 10.05 -1.06
N ARG A 82 -18.63 11.10 -0.39
CA ARG A 82 -19.73 11.01 0.57
C ARG A 82 -20.80 12.04 0.21
N ARG A 83 -21.69 11.64 -0.70
CA ARG A 83 -22.84 12.47 -1.13
C ARG A 83 -24.00 12.27 -0.18
N GLN A 84 -24.74 13.35 0.11
CA GLN A 84 -25.87 13.39 1.04
C GLN A 84 -25.57 12.64 2.34
N ASP A 85 -24.70 13.21 3.18
CA ASP A 85 -24.45 12.63 4.49
C ASP A 85 -25.74 12.51 5.34
N ILE A 86 -25.80 11.48 6.18
CA ILE A 86 -26.99 11.12 6.96
C ILE A 86 -27.22 12.11 8.12
N GLU A 87 -26.16 12.73 8.65
CA GLU A 87 -26.23 13.62 9.81
C GLU A 87 -26.31 15.09 9.37
N THR A 88 -25.48 15.51 8.41
CA THR A 88 -25.46 16.91 7.95
C THR A 88 -26.33 17.19 6.72
N GLY A 89 -26.69 16.17 5.95
CA GLY A 89 -27.36 16.33 4.64
C GLY A 89 -26.45 16.83 3.52
N GLU A 90 -25.21 17.23 3.83
CA GLU A 90 -24.29 17.84 2.86
C GLU A 90 -23.49 16.80 2.07
N ASP A 91 -23.11 17.18 0.84
CA ASP A 91 -22.11 16.44 0.08
C ASP A 91 -20.69 16.79 0.56
N MET A 92 -19.87 15.77 0.85
CA MET A 92 -18.51 15.92 1.37
C MET A 92 -17.53 15.00 0.63
N HIS A 93 -16.26 15.39 0.60
CA HIS A 93 -15.15 14.52 0.19
C HIS A 93 -14.31 14.18 1.42
N LEU A 94 -14.56 13.02 2.02
CA LEU A 94 -13.77 12.54 3.15
C LEU A 94 -12.36 12.11 2.68
N VAL A 95 -11.37 12.34 3.55
CA VAL A 95 -9.94 12.10 3.30
C VAL A 95 -9.32 11.38 4.51
N THR A 96 -8.12 10.80 4.34
CA THR A 96 -7.23 10.25 5.39
C THR A 96 -7.96 9.52 6.54
N SER A 97 -8.00 10.11 7.74
CA SER A 97 -8.59 9.56 8.96
C SER A 97 -10.10 9.44 8.86
N ASP A 98 -10.74 10.40 8.20
CA ASP A 98 -12.16 10.65 8.32
C ASP A 98 -12.95 9.60 7.55
N ILE A 99 -12.39 9.09 6.45
CA ILE A 99 -12.91 7.91 5.76
C ILE A 99 -12.94 6.70 6.71
N ALA A 100 -11.84 6.46 7.44
CA ALA A 100 -11.73 5.30 8.31
C ALA A 100 -12.59 5.44 9.59
N PHE A 101 -12.84 6.66 10.04
CA PHE A 101 -13.77 6.97 11.14
C PHE A 101 -15.23 6.81 10.70
N ASN A 102 -15.65 7.49 9.64
CA ASN A 102 -17.03 7.44 9.14
C ASN A 102 -17.46 6.01 8.72
N ILE A 103 -16.58 5.22 8.09
CA ILE A 103 -16.89 3.82 7.76
C ILE A 103 -17.11 2.98 9.03
N ARG A 104 -16.40 3.26 10.14
CA ARG A 104 -16.64 2.57 11.41
C ARG A 104 -18.00 2.98 11.99
N ASN A 105 -18.30 4.28 12.04
CA ASN A 105 -19.58 4.80 12.53
C ASN A 105 -20.77 4.25 11.71
N ASP A 106 -20.65 4.20 10.38
CA ASP A 106 -21.66 3.62 9.49
C ASP A 106 -21.91 2.12 9.78
N VAL A 107 -20.84 1.35 10.02
CA VAL A 107 -20.94 -0.08 10.38
C VAL A 107 -21.47 -0.27 11.80
N GLU A 108 -21.10 0.58 12.74
CA GLU A 108 -21.59 0.53 14.13
C GLU A 108 -23.07 0.89 14.21
N ARG A 109 -23.53 1.90 13.48
CA ARG A 109 -24.95 2.22 13.28
C ARG A 109 -25.73 1.05 12.68
N GLU A 110 -25.17 0.35 11.68
CA GLU A 110 -25.83 -0.84 11.12
C GLU A 110 -26.01 -1.96 12.16
N LYS A 111 -25.09 -2.10 13.13
CA LYS A 111 -25.17 -3.07 14.23
C LYS A 111 -26.18 -2.65 15.29
N THR A 112 -26.18 -1.39 15.73
CA THR A 112 -27.10 -0.90 16.77
C THR A 112 -28.55 -0.88 16.30
N LEU A 113 -28.79 -0.65 15.00
CA LEU A 113 -30.11 -0.78 14.36
C LEU A 113 -30.55 -2.24 14.14
N PHE A 114 -29.76 -3.24 14.55
CA PHE A 114 -30.02 -4.67 14.31
C PHE A 114 -30.35 -5.03 12.85
N SER A 115 -29.78 -4.27 11.91
CA SER A 115 -30.01 -4.50 10.48
C SER A 115 -29.38 -5.83 10.04
N TRP A 116 -29.92 -6.45 8.98
CA TRP A 116 -29.33 -7.68 8.43
C TRP A 116 -27.86 -7.51 8.01
N ARG A 117 -27.50 -6.33 7.50
CA ARG A 117 -26.11 -5.98 7.19
C ARG A 117 -25.27 -5.85 8.46
N GLY A 118 -25.81 -5.23 9.51
CA GLY A 118 -25.24 -5.17 10.86
C GLY A 118 -24.91 -6.53 11.44
N TYR A 119 -25.87 -7.46 11.47
CA TYR A 119 -25.64 -8.85 11.89
C TYR A 119 -24.52 -9.52 11.07
N ARG A 120 -24.51 -9.33 9.74
CA ARG A 120 -23.44 -9.86 8.87
C ARG A 120 -22.08 -9.25 9.21
N HIS A 121 -22.03 -7.97 9.56
CA HIS A 121 -20.84 -7.28 10.05
C HIS A 121 -20.40 -7.76 11.44
N MET A 122 -21.32 -8.08 12.37
CA MET A 122 -21.01 -8.68 13.68
C MET A 122 -20.33 -10.04 13.54
N TYR A 123 -20.89 -10.93 12.69
CA TYR A 123 -20.33 -12.25 12.43
C TYR A 123 -19.15 -12.25 11.43
N GLY A 124 -18.70 -11.07 10.96
CA GLY A 124 -17.58 -10.95 10.02
C GLY A 124 -17.80 -11.63 8.66
N LEU A 125 -19.07 -11.80 8.26
CA LEU A 125 -19.52 -12.48 7.04
C LEU A 125 -19.64 -11.51 5.85
N LYS A 126 -19.58 -12.05 4.63
CA LYS A 126 -19.78 -11.30 3.38
C LYS A 126 -21.17 -10.66 3.33
N VAL A 127 -21.26 -9.33 3.23
CA VAL A 127 -22.53 -8.58 3.43
C VAL A 127 -23.45 -8.55 2.19
N ARG A 128 -22.89 -8.38 0.98
CA ARG A 128 -23.64 -8.17 -0.28
C ARG A 128 -24.33 -9.42 -0.87
N GLY A 129 -25.00 -10.24 -0.07
CA GLY A 129 -25.77 -11.41 -0.55
C GLY A 129 -24.96 -12.56 -1.20
N GLN A 130 -23.62 -12.50 -1.17
CA GLN A 130 -22.74 -13.47 -1.82
C GLN A 130 -22.92 -14.90 -1.26
N ARG A 131 -22.90 -15.93 -2.13
CA ARG A 131 -23.01 -17.35 -1.74
C ARG A 131 -21.73 -17.82 -1.01
N THR A 132 -21.86 -18.17 0.27
CA THR A 132 -20.73 -18.51 1.17
C THR A 132 -20.41 -20.01 1.30
N ARG A 133 -21.22 -20.92 0.71
CA ARG A 133 -20.99 -22.39 0.79
C ARG A 133 -19.56 -22.79 0.38
N CYS A 134 -19.06 -22.21 -0.71
CA CYS A 134 -17.73 -22.49 -1.26
C CYS A 134 -16.75 -21.31 -1.11
N THR A 135 -17.24 -20.07 -1.04
CA THR A 135 -16.39 -18.85 -1.12
C THR A 135 -16.30 -18.09 0.20
N GLY A 136 -15.17 -17.45 0.46
CA GLY A 136 -14.98 -16.61 1.66
C GLY A 136 -14.66 -17.40 2.93
N ARG A 137 -14.11 -18.61 2.80
CA ARG A 137 -13.57 -19.37 3.93
C ARG A 137 -12.36 -18.64 4.50
N LYS A 138 -12.38 -18.32 5.79
CA LYS A 138 -11.23 -17.80 6.54
C LYS A 138 -10.57 -18.97 7.26
N GLY A 139 -9.44 -19.42 6.72
CA GLY A 139 -8.68 -20.58 7.21
C GLY A 139 -7.72 -21.04 6.12
N GLY A 140 -6.56 -21.55 6.53
CA GLY A 140 -5.63 -22.19 5.58
C GLY A 140 -6.25 -23.41 4.92
N ALA A 141 -5.74 -23.81 3.76
CA ALA A 141 -6.13 -25.07 3.15
C ALA A 141 -5.76 -26.22 4.09
N VAL A 142 -6.75 -26.95 4.61
CA VAL A 142 -6.54 -28.20 5.34
C VAL A 142 -6.20 -29.27 4.30
N GLY A 143 -4.94 -29.28 3.91
CA GLY A 143 -4.35 -30.25 2.98
C GLY A 143 -3.09 -30.86 3.59
N VAL A 144 -2.71 -32.04 3.08
CA VAL A 144 -1.45 -32.68 3.48
C VAL A 144 -0.29 -31.83 2.98
N ALA A 145 0.44 -31.19 3.90
CA ALA A 145 1.72 -30.59 3.59
C ALA A 145 2.72 -31.70 3.24
N LYS A 146 2.89 -31.99 1.95
CA LYS A 146 3.93 -32.91 1.49
C LYS A 146 5.28 -32.21 1.67
N GLY A 147 5.90 -32.44 2.82
CA GLY A 147 7.21 -31.87 3.18
C GLY A 147 8.24 -32.18 2.10
N GLY A 148 8.54 -31.19 1.27
CA GLY A 148 9.62 -31.28 0.30
C GLY A 148 10.93 -31.40 1.07
N LYS A 149 11.67 -32.50 0.84
CA LYS A 149 13.04 -32.60 1.35
C LYS A 149 13.84 -31.42 0.81
N VAL A 150 14.34 -30.57 1.71
CA VAL A 150 15.32 -29.54 1.37
C VAL A 150 16.56 -30.27 0.88
N LEU A 151 16.89 -30.13 -0.40
CA LEU A 151 18.15 -30.62 -0.95
C LEU A 151 19.29 -29.84 -0.28
N PRO A 152 20.31 -30.52 0.30
CA PRO A 152 21.46 -29.85 0.87
C PRO A 152 22.26 -29.16 -0.24
N LYS A 153 22.68 -27.91 0.01
CA LYS A 153 23.46 -27.11 -0.94
C LYS A 153 24.96 -27.41 -0.79
N GLY A 154 25.53 -28.08 -1.79
CA GLY A 154 26.96 -28.34 -1.97
C GLY A 154 27.17 -29.40 -3.07
N GLY A 155 28.25 -29.44 -3.84
CA GLY A 155 29.41 -28.54 -4.01
C GLY A 155 29.98 -28.75 -5.42
N ALA A 156 31.01 -27.99 -5.83
CA ALA A 156 31.53 -28.02 -7.21
C ALA A 156 32.67 -29.04 -7.46
N GLY A 157 32.78 -29.53 -8.70
CA GLY A 157 33.86 -30.40 -9.24
C GLY A 157 33.40 -31.84 -9.54
N ALA A 158 33.17 -32.35 -10.77
CA ALA A 158 33.94 -32.38 -12.05
C ALA A 158 35.00 -33.53 -12.11
N PRO A 159 35.36 -34.12 -13.29
CA PRO A 159 34.70 -34.20 -14.61
C PRO A 159 34.74 -35.62 -15.28
N ALA A 160 34.18 -35.79 -16.51
CA ALA A 160 34.82 -36.41 -17.71
C ALA A 160 33.88 -37.15 -18.71
N GLY A 161 34.07 -36.89 -20.02
CA GLY A 161 33.55 -37.63 -21.20
C GLY A 161 32.14 -37.24 -21.71
N GLY A 162 31.89 -36.65 -22.89
CA GLY A 162 32.74 -36.20 -24.03
C GLY A 162 32.21 -36.75 -25.38
N GLY A 163 32.20 -36.06 -26.54
CA GLY A 163 32.53 -34.66 -26.90
C GLY A 163 31.30 -33.87 -27.39
N ALA A 164 31.27 -33.17 -28.54
CA ALA A 164 32.30 -32.91 -29.56
C ALA A 164 32.01 -31.60 -30.36
N VAL A 165 33.05 -30.74 -30.55
CA VAL A 165 33.28 -29.70 -31.60
C VAL A 165 32.23 -28.60 -31.89
N VAL A 166 32.52 -27.33 -32.28
CA VAL A 166 33.74 -26.65 -32.78
C VAL A 166 33.84 -25.18 -32.29
N GLU A 167 35.07 -24.69 -32.08
CA GLU A 167 35.70 -23.33 -32.10
C GLU A 167 34.87 -22.01 -32.20
N GLY A 168 35.33 -20.84 -31.71
CA GLY A 168 36.68 -20.49 -31.21
C GLY A 168 36.81 -19.13 -30.47
N THR A 169 37.99 -18.92 -29.89
CA THR A 169 38.50 -17.92 -28.91
C THR A 169 38.97 -16.55 -29.51
N PRO A 170 39.57 -15.56 -28.78
CA PRO A 170 39.82 -15.41 -27.32
C PRO A 170 39.58 -14.01 -26.65
N ALA A 171 39.54 -14.04 -25.30
CA ALA A 171 40.13 -13.16 -24.26
C ALA A 171 40.30 -11.61 -24.37
N VAL A 172 40.07 -10.92 -23.23
CA VAL A 172 41.11 -10.17 -22.46
C VAL A 172 40.70 -10.00 -20.98
N ASP A 173 41.70 -9.93 -20.09
CA ASP A 173 41.62 -9.95 -18.61
C ASP A 173 41.18 -8.63 -17.91
N GLY A 174 40.83 -8.70 -16.62
CA GLY A 174 40.59 -7.51 -15.79
C GLY A 174 40.24 -7.79 -14.31
N ALA A 175 41.20 -7.56 -13.41
CA ALA A 175 41.20 -7.82 -11.96
C ALA A 175 40.02 -7.29 -11.10
N ALA A 176 39.80 -7.93 -9.94
CA ALA A 176 38.97 -7.46 -8.81
C ALA A 176 39.73 -6.43 -7.92
N PRO A 177 39.09 -5.69 -6.98
CA PRO A 177 38.78 -6.27 -5.65
C PRO A 177 37.57 -5.68 -4.87
N ALA A 178 37.32 -6.25 -3.67
CA ALA A 178 36.68 -5.71 -2.44
C ALA A 178 35.32 -4.96 -2.54
N ALA A 179 34.20 -5.42 -1.96
CA ALA A 179 33.88 -5.77 -0.57
C ALA A 179 33.53 -4.56 0.33
N ASP A 180 32.26 -4.50 0.77
CA ASP A 180 31.87 -4.17 2.16
C ASP A 180 30.37 -4.45 2.39
N ALA A 181 30.06 -5.34 3.34
CA ALA A 181 28.68 -5.69 3.71
C ALA A 181 28.50 -5.50 5.22
N LYS A 182 27.75 -4.47 5.62
CA LYS A 182 27.54 -4.09 7.01
C LYS A 182 26.40 -4.89 7.65
N ALA A 183 26.70 -5.61 8.72
CA ALA A 183 25.74 -6.41 9.46
C ALA A 183 24.80 -5.57 10.35
N ALA A 184 23.62 -6.12 10.67
CA ALA A 184 22.71 -5.66 11.71
C ALA A 184 22.39 -6.83 12.68
N PRO A 185 22.12 -6.57 13.97
CA PRO A 185 22.34 -7.54 15.04
C PRO A 185 21.16 -8.49 15.33
N ALA A 186 21.46 -9.56 16.07
CA ALA A 186 20.49 -10.51 16.61
C ALA A 186 19.67 -9.93 17.77
N ALA A 187 18.49 -10.51 18.02
CA ALA A 187 17.65 -10.22 19.18
C ALA A 187 17.53 -11.47 20.07
N ASP A 188 17.73 -11.30 21.37
CA ASP A 188 17.83 -12.38 22.36
C ASP A 188 16.52 -13.15 22.60
N ALA A 189 16.64 -14.46 22.75
CA ALA A 189 15.54 -15.34 23.12
C ALA A 189 15.33 -15.34 24.64
N LYS A 190 14.17 -14.86 25.10
CA LYS A 190 13.78 -14.92 26.51
C LYS A 190 13.21 -16.31 26.85
N ALA A 191 13.88 -17.03 27.75
CA ALA A 191 13.47 -18.36 28.20
C ALA A 191 12.16 -18.31 29.04
N ALA A 192 11.37 -19.38 28.93
CA ALA A 192 10.20 -19.63 29.78
C ALA A 192 10.59 -20.59 30.93
N PRO A 193 10.19 -20.31 32.19
CA PRO A 193 10.44 -21.22 33.31
C PRO A 193 9.50 -22.44 33.30
N ALA A 194 9.97 -23.55 33.86
CA ALA A 194 9.26 -24.82 33.89
C ALA A 194 8.13 -24.85 34.92
N ALA A 195 7.12 -25.69 34.68
CA ALA A 195 6.07 -25.99 35.64
C ALA A 195 6.47 -27.17 36.54
N GLU A 196 6.68 -26.92 37.83
CA GLU A 196 6.77 -27.98 38.82
C GLU A 196 5.38 -28.52 39.19
N LYS A 197 5.28 -29.85 39.30
CA LYS A 197 4.20 -30.50 40.03
C LYS A 197 4.66 -30.74 41.47
N LYS A 198 3.82 -30.40 42.45
CA LYS A 198 3.71 -31.18 43.69
C LYS A 198 2.37 -30.95 44.39
N GLU A 199 1.82 -32.09 44.85
CA GLU A 199 0.88 -32.35 45.96
C GLU A 199 -0.15 -31.26 46.32
#